data_AF-A0A3C1UVT4-F1
#
_entry.id   AF-A0A3C1UVT4-F1
#
_cell.length_a   1.000
_cell.length_b   1.000
_cell.length_c   1.000
_cell.angle_alpha   90.00
_cell.angle_beta   90.00
_cell.angle_gamma   90.00
#
_symmetry.space_group_name_H-M   'P 1'
#
loop_
_entity.id
_entity.type
_entity.pdbx_description
1 polymer ?
#
loop_
_entity_poly.entity_id
_entity_poly.type
_entity_poly.pdbx_seq_one_letter_code
_entity_poly.pdbx_strand_id
1 'polypeptide(L)' 'NSVQAIEGITSPDGRVFGKMGHSERYGENLYKNVPDKTLQDLIFQGAVDYYK' A
#
# COMPACT_ATOMS: atom_id res chain seq x y z
N ASN A 1 1.91 20.00 -0.88
CA ASN A 1 1.33 19.72 0.45
C ASN A 1 -0.03 19.09 0.27
N SER A 2 -0.23 17.90 0.85
CA SER A 2 -1.54 17.26 0.92
C SER A 2 -2.32 17.78 2.13
N VAL A 3 -3.64 17.92 2.00
CA VAL A 3 -4.52 18.27 3.13
C VAL A 3 -4.57 17.07 4.07
N GLN A 4 -4.38 17.29 5.37
CA GLN A 4 -4.36 16.24 6.40
C GLN A 4 -3.34 15.11 6.13
N ALA A 5 -2.32 15.36 5.31
CA ALA A 5 -1.36 14.34 4.88
C ALA A 5 -2.02 13.09 4.26
N ILE A 6 -3.10 13.29 3.49
CA ILE A 6 -3.74 12.20 2.74
C ILE A 6 -2.80 11.75 1.61
N GLU A 7 -2.36 10.49 1.67
CA GLU A 7 -1.44 9.89 0.69
C GLU A 7 -2.06 8.72 -0.10
N GLY A 8 -3.35 8.45 0.12
CA GLY A 8 -4.11 7.46 -0.64
C GLY A 8 -5.62 7.56 -0.41
N ILE A 9 -6.38 7.09 -1.39
CA ILE A 9 -7.85 7.09 -1.43
C ILE A 9 -8.36 5.82 -2.12
N THR A 10 -9.59 5.42 -1.80
CA THR A 10 -10.27 4.31 -2.48
C THR A 10 -11.55 4.79 -3.14
N SER A 11 -12.00 4.12 -4.20
CA SER A 11 -13.31 4.33 -4.79
C SER A 11 -14.42 4.00 -3.79
N PRO A 12 -15.64 4.56 -3.91
CA PRO A 12 -16.74 4.28 -2.98
C PRO A 12 -17.11 2.80 -2.86
N ASP A 13 -16.89 2.00 -3.90
CA ASP A 13 -17.11 0.56 -3.93
C ASP A 13 -15.86 -0.26 -3.50
N GLY A 14 -14.77 0.41 -3.15
CA GLY A 14 -13.53 -0.20 -2.66
C GLY A 14 -12.68 -0.91 -3.71
N ARG A 15 -13.06 -0.89 -4.99
CA ARG A 15 -12.41 -1.70 -6.05
C ARG A 15 -11.18 -1.05 -6.67
N VAL A 16 -11.05 0.28 -6.55
CA VAL A 16 -9.91 1.04 -7.07
C VAL A 16 -9.25 1.77 -5.92
N PHE A 17 -8.00 1.44 -5.65
CA PHE A 17 -7.20 2.12 -4.64
C PHE A 17 -6.05 2.89 -5.30
N GLY A 18 -5.99 4.19 -5.06
CA GLY A 18 -4.92 5.08 -5.51
C GLY A 18 -4.08 5.55 -4.34
N LYS A 19 -2.75 5.50 -4.48
CA LYS A 19 -1.81 5.98 -3.45
C LYS A 19 -0.60 6.67 -4.08
N MET A 20 0.03 7.57 -3.32
CA MET A 20 1.26 8.25 -3.74
C MET A 20 2.51 7.41 -3.45
N GLY A 21 2.50 6.61 -2.37
CA GLY A 21 3.64 5.76 -2.01
C GLY A 21 3.78 4.54 -2.92
N HIS A 22 5.00 4.15 -3.23
CA HIS A 22 5.29 2.99 -4.08
C HIS A 22 5.37 1.69 -3.26
N SER A 23 4.25 0.98 -3.08
CA SER A 23 4.24 -0.30 -2.36
C SER A 23 4.95 -1.41 -3.13
N GLU A 24 5.08 -1.29 -4.45
CA GLU A 24 5.84 -2.21 -5.29
C GLU A 24 7.35 -2.08 -5.11
N ARG A 25 7.82 -0.95 -4.56
CA ARG A 25 9.24 -0.69 -4.31
C ARG A 25 9.62 -1.08 -2.89
N TYR A 26 9.54 -2.37 -2.59
CA TYR A 26 10.04 -2.95 -1.35
C TYR A 26 10.92 -4.16 -1.68
N GLY A 27 11.72 -4.62 -0.71
CA GLY A 27 12.60 -5.77 -0.95
C GLY A 27 13.44 -6.17 0.24
N GLU A 28 14.17 -7.26 0.06
CA GLU A 28 15.05 -7.82 1.09
C GLU A 28 16.15 -6.83 1.49
N ASN A 29 16.52 -6.85 2.77
CA ASN A 29 17.57 -6.00 3.35
C ASN A 29 17.36 -4.47 3.27
N LEU A 30 16.21 -3.98 2.80
CA LEU A 30 15.83 -2.56 2.86
C LEU A 30 15.05 -2.23 4.14
N TYR A 31 14.89 -0.92 4.40
CA TYR A 31 14.04 -0.34 5.45
C TYR A 31 14.29 -0.88 6.87
N LYS A 32 15.55 -1.20 7.21
CA LYS A 32 15.94 -1.88 8.47
C LYS A 32 15.53 -1.13 9.74
N ASN A 33 15.31 0.18 9.64
CA ASN A 33 14.91 1.08 10.72
C ASN A 33 13.42 1.44 10.71
N VAL A 34 12.65 0.89 9.76
CA VAL A 34 11.21 1.15 9.65
C VAL A 34 10.46 -0.03 10.27
N PRO A 35 9.68 0.19 11.34
CA PRO A 35 8.80 -0.85 11.87
C PRO A 35 7.78 -1.25 10.80
N ASP A 36 7.31 -2.49 10.85
CA ASP A 36 6.24 -2.98 9.99
C ASP A 36 6.51 -2.90 8.46
N LYS A 37 7.78 -2.86 8.07
CA LYS A 37 8.21 -2.81 6.66
C LYS A 37 7.66 -3.95 5.80
N THR A 38 7.27 -5.07 6.41
CA THR A 38 6.74 -6.26 5.73
C THR A 38 5.26 -6.13 5.36
N LEU A 39 4.57 -5.06 5.76
CA LEU A 39 3.16 -4.87 5.44
C LEU A 39 2.92 -4.36 4.00
N GLN A 40 3.97 -3.98 3.27
CA GLN A 40 3.82 -3.42 1.91
C GLN A 40 3.15 -4.41 0.94
N ASP A 41 3.38 -5.71 1.13
CA ASP A 41 2.90 -6.80 0.26
C ASP A 41 1.40 -7.04 0.41
N LEU A 42 0.82 -6.65 1.56
CA LEU A 42 -0.57 -6.95 1.90
C LEU A 42 -1.57 -6.36 0.91
N ILE A 43 -1.22 -5.24 0.27
CA ILE A 43 -2.03 -4.61 -0.77
C ILE A 43 -2.19 -5.52 -2.00
N PHE A 44 -1.13 -6.24 -2.39
CA PHE A 44 -1.14 -7.15 -3.52
C PHE A 44 -1.81 -8.47 -3.13
N GLN A 45 -1.53 -8.97 -1.92
CA GLN A 45 -2.18 -10.17 -1.39
C GLN A 45 -3.71 -10.00 -1.32
N GLY A 46 -4.19 -8.87 -0.76
CA GLY A 46 -5.62 -8.58 -0.69
C GLY A 46 -6.28 -8.45 -2.06
N ALA A 47 -5.59 -7.85 -3.04
CA ALA A 47 -6.08 -7.80 -4.42
C ALA A 47 -6.21 -9.19 -5.04
N VAL A 48 -5.24 -10.08 -4.82
CA VAL A 48 -5.31 -11.47 -5.29
C VAL A 48 -6.44 -12.24 -4.60
N ASP A 49 -6.56 -12.09 -3.28
CA ASP A 49 -7.55 -12.81 -2.48
C ASP A 49 -8.98 -12.40 -2.79
N TYR A 50 -9.23 -11.15 -3.23
CA TYR A 50 -10.54 -10.68 -3.66
C TYR A 50 -11.09 -11.41 -4.91
N TYR A 51 -10.21 -11.91 -5.77
CA TYR A 51 -10.58 -12.59 -7.03
C TYR A 51 -10.46 -14.12 -6.98
N LYS A 52 -10.10 -14.69 -5.82
CA LYS A 52 -10.14 -16.15 -5.60
C LYS A 52 -11.55 -16.62 -5.28
#